data_AF-A0A355HBH7-F1
#
_entry.id   AF-A0A355HBH7-F1
#
_cell.length_a   1.000
_cell.length_b   1.000
_cell.length_c   1.000
_cell.angle_alpha   90.00
_cell.angle_beta   90.00
_cell.angle_gamma   90.00
#
_symmetry.space_group_name_H-M   'P 1'
#
loop_
_entity.id
_entity.type
_entity.pdbx_description
1 polymer ?
#
loop_
_entity_poly.entity_id
_entity_poly.type
_entity_poly.pdbx_seq_one_letter_code
_entity_poly.pdbx_strand_id
1 'polypeptide(L)'
;IDFDDPEKQRRFWYYSEEKLEPRFGDRYVDPGAEQEMPLAVGRDVFMLSKILKTISASTAVGAFVQTHPEFRNIVRRVQTVVHYPYAEIRDNLVDAEMRPIDLLRFKLAFFGASKFDPKSELWTRITLFQGAPLPEQFAANESDEWAFPASPRSEAA
;
A
#
# COMPACT_ATOMS: atom_id res chain seq x y z
N ILE A 1 9.55 -10.35 8.97
CA ILE A 1 9.11 -11.17 7.82
C ILE A 1 10.36 -11.78 7.24
N ASP A 2 10.41 -13.10 7.13
CA ASP A 2 11.46 -13.77 6.39
C ASP A 2 10.99 -13.91 4.94
N PHE A 3 11.68 -13.25 4.02
CA PHE A 3 11.33 -13.34 2.61
C PHE A 3 11.99 -14.55 1.94
N ASP A 4 12.83 -15.34 2.61
CA ASP A 4 13.26 -16.62 2.03
C ASP A 4 12.14 -17.66 2.00
N ASP A 5 11.07 -17.44 2.78
CA ASP A 5 9.85 -18.24 2.75
C ASP A 5 9.04 -17.96 1.46
N PRO A 6 8.80 -18.96 0.60
CA PRO A 6 7.92 -18.88 -0.56
C PRO A 6 6.55 -18.27 -0.29
N GLU A 7 5.94 -18.57 0.87
CA GLU A 7 4.60 -18.06 1.21
C GLU A 7 4.62 -16.54 1.46
N LYS A 8 5.75 -15.98 1.89
CA LYS A 8 5.92 -14.53 2.08
C LYS A 8 6.16 -13.76 0.79
N GLN A 9 6.25 -14.47 -0.34
CA GLN A 9 6.40 -13.92 -1.69
C GLN A 9 5.46 -14.57 -2.72
N ARG A 10 4.45 -15.30 -2.24
CA ARG A 10 3.58 -16.12 -3.08
C ARG A 10 2.77 -15.30 -4.05
N ARG A 11 2.39 -14.09 -3.68
CA ARG A 11 1.57 -13.21 -4.52
C ARG A 11 2.43 -12.27 -5.34
N PHE A 12 1.88 -11.79 -6.45
CA PHE A 12 2.49 -10.73 -7.24
C PHE A 12 1.41 -9.83 -7.85
N TRP A 13 1.75 -8.56 -8.04
CA TRP A 13 0.89 -7.57 -8.67
C TRP A 13 1.40 -7.28 -10.08
N TYR A 14 0.51 -7.14 -11.06
CA TYR A 14 0.88 -6.81 -12.44
C TYR A 14 -0.22 -5.96 -13.09
N TYR A 15 0.09 -5.29 -14.20
CA TYR A 15 -0.93 -4.60 -14.99
C TYR A 15 -1.48 -5.51 -16.08
N SER A 16 -2.80 -5.59 -16.19
CA SER A 16 -3.46 -6.22 -17.33
C SER A 16 -3.32 -5.34 -18.56
N GLU A 17 -2.88 -5.91 -19.69
CA GLU A 17 -2.77 -5.19 -20.97
C GLU A 17 -4.15 -4.69 -21.45
N GLU A 18 -5.17 -5.55 -21.39
CA GLU A 18 -6.52 -5.23 -21.88
C GLU A 18 -7.22 -4.14 -21.08
N LYS A 19 -7.16 -4.23 -19.74
CA LYS A 19 -7.94 -3.33 -18.85
C LYS A 19 -7.11 -2.22 -18.22
N LEU A 20 -5.78 -2.27 -18.31
CA LEU A 20 -4.85 -1.34 -17.65
C LEU A 20 -5.09 -1.21 -16.13
N GLU A 21 -5.63 -2.26 -15.53
CA GLU A 21 -5.92 -2.34 -14.09
C GLU A 21 -4.94 -3.28 -13.39
N PRO A 22 -4.55 -2.99 -12.14
CA PRO A 22 -3.77 -3.90 -11.32
C PRO A 22 -4.49 -5.24 -11.12
N ARG A 23 -3.74 -6.33 -11.27
CA ARG A 23 -4.17 -7.71 -11.02
C ARG A 23 -3.31 -8.33 -9.94
N PHE A 24 -3.84 -9.38 -9.31
CA PHE A 24 -3.24 -10.06 -8.18
C PHE A 24 -3.15 -11.54 -8.50
N GLY A 25 -1.94 -12.04 -8.75
CA GLY A 25 -1.67 -13.42 -9.15
C GLY A 25 -1.00 -14.24 -8.05
N ASP A 26 -0.98 -15.55 -8.22
CA ASP A 26 -0.20 -16.51 -7.44
C ASP A 26 1.01 -16.97 -8.26
N ARG A 27 2.22 -16.73 -7.75
CA ARG A 27 3.50 -16.98 -8.44
C ARG A 27 3.70 -18.45 -8.80
N TYR A 28 3.06 -19.37 -8.08
CA TYR A 28 3.23 -20.81 -8.28
C TYR A 28 2.12 -21.44 -9.12
N VAL A 29 1.14 -20.65 -9.55
CA VAL A 29 -0.03 -21.12 -10.31
C VAL A 29 -0.23 -20.32 -11.58
N ASP A 30 -0.13 -19.00 -11.50
CA ASP A 30 -0.42 -18.08 -12.59
C ASP A 30 0.86 -17.69 -13.36
N PRO A 31 0.80 -17.58 -14.70
CA PRO A 31 1.88 -16.97 -15.47
C PRO A 31 1.94 -15.45 -15.22
N GLY A 32 3.07 -14.82 -15.57
CA GLY A 32 3.20 -13.35 -15.52
C GLY A 32 3.94 -12.80 -14.31
N ALA A 33 4.51 -13.66 -13.45
CA ALA A 33 5.32 -13.23 -12.31
C ALA A 33 6.55 -12.40 -12.71
N GLU A 34 7.02 -12.54 -13.95
CA GLU A 34 8.08 -11.72 -14.54
C GLU A 34 7.65 -10.28 -14.85
N GLN A 35 6.34 -10.01 -14.92
CA GLN A 35 5.75 -8.68 -15.11
C GLN A 35 5.36 -8.02 -13.77
N GLU A 36 5.92 -8.52 -12.67
CA GLU A 36 5.61 -8.03 -11.33
C GLU A 36 5.93 -6.53 -11.19
N MET A 37 4.96 -5.79 -10.67
CA MET A 37 5.11 -4.39 -10.29
C MET A 37 6.05 -4.26 -9.09
N PRO A 38 6.83 -3.17 -8.99
CA PRO A 38 7.76 -2.94 -7.88
C PRO A 38 7.05 -2.49 -6.60
N LEU A 39 6.15 -3.33 -6.07
CA LEU A 39 5.34 -3.09 -4.87
C LEU A 39 5.82 -3.89 -3.65
N ALA A 40 6.71 -4.87 -3.84
CA ALA A 40 7.27 -5.69 -2.76
C ALA A 40 8.39 -4.97 -1.99
N VAL A 41 8.14 -3.74 -1.53
CA VAL A 41 9.17 -2.87 -0.91
C VAL A 41 9.85 -3.56 0.28
N GLY A 42 9.09 -4.27 1.12
CA GLY A 42 9.63 -5.03 2.25
C GLY A 42 10.63 -6.11 1.82
N ARG A 43 10.31 -6.86 0.75
CA ARG A 43 11.21 -7.86 0.16
C ARG A 43 12.46 -7.19 -0.37
N ASP A 44 12.31 -6.12 -1.14
CA ASP A 44 13.43 -5.48 -1.81
C ASP A 44 14.41 -4.87 -0.79
N VAL A 45 13.90 -4.31 0.33
CA VAL A 45 14.73 -3.87 1.47
C VAL A 45 15.41 -5.05 2.17
N PHE A 46 14.72 -6.17 2.35
CA PHE A 46 15.30 -7.38 2.96
C PHE A 46 16.47 -7.90 2.12
N MET A 47 16.30 -8.00 0.80
CA MET A 47 17.36 -8.41 -0.13
C MET A 47 18.53 -7.42 -0.14
N LEU A 48 18.24 -6.11 -0.17
CA LEU A 48 19.26 -5.07 -0.03
C LEU A 48 20.04 -5.23 1.29
N SER A 49 19.34 -5.42 2.40
CA SER A 49 19.95 -5.57 3.73
C SER A 49 20.90 -6.76 3.80
N LYS A 50 20.55 -7.89 3.15
CA LYS A 50 21.42 -9.06 3.06
C LYS A 50 22.73 -8.75 2.35
N ILE A 51 22.67 -8.06 1.20
CA ILE A 51 23.87 -7.71 0.45
C ILE A 51 24.67 -6.65 1.20
N LEU A 52 24.06 -5.62 1.77
CA LEU A 52 24.79 -4.58 2.51
C LEU A 52 25.62 -5.12 3.68
N LYS A 53 25.23 -6.26 4.30
CA LYS A 53 26.01 -6.91 5.36
C LYS A 53 27.36 -7.46 4.88
N THR A 54 27.53 -7.70 3.58
CA THR A 54 28.79 -8.19 2.98
C THR A 54 29.65 -7.06 2.43
N ILE A 55 29.14 -5.83 2.41
CA ILE A 55 29.80 -4.64 1.85
C ILE A 55 30.45 -3.83 2.98
N SER A 56 31.65 -3.30 2.73
CA SER A 56 32.31 -2.39 3.67
C SER A 56 31.46 -1.14 3.88
N ALA A 57 31.30 -0.71 5.14
CA ALA A 57 30.61 0.54 5.49
C ALA A 57 31.27 1.80 4.90
N SER A 58 32.54 1.72 4.48
CA SER A 58 33.25 2.80 3.80
C SER A 58 32.94 2.90 2.30
N THR A 59 32.19 1.95 1.75
CA THR A 59 31.81 1.94 0.33
C THR A 59 30.84 3.08 0.04
N ALA A 60 31.16 3.92 -0.94
CA ALA A 60 30.24 4.97 -1.36
C ALA A 60 28.97 4.36 -1.97
N VAL A 61 27.80 4.93 -1.66
CA VAL A 61 26.50 4.47 -2.20
C VAL A 61 26.50 4.42 -3.73
N GLY A 62 27.14 5.41 -4.38
CA GLY A 62 27.28 5.44 -5.84
C GLY A 62 28.06 4.25 -6.40
N ALA A 63 29.16 3.86 -5.75
CA ALA A 63 29.93 2.68 -6.14
C ALA A 63 29.14 1.39 -5.91
N PHE A 64 28.43 1.30 -4.77
CA PHE A 64 27.55 0.16 -4.47
C PHE A 64 26.49 -0.06 -5.56
N VAL A 65 25.73 0.97 -5.93
CA VAL A 65 24.67 0.83 -6.96
C VAL A 65 25.23 0.67 -8.39
N GLN A 66 26.50 1.00 -8.61
CA GLN A 66 27.16 0.69 -9.88
C GLN A 66 27.50 -0.80 -9.98
N THR A 67 27.93 -1.42 -8.88
CA THR A 67 28.18 -2.87 -8.80
C THR A 67 26.88 -3.68 -8.70
N HIS A 68 25.87 -3.14 -8.02
CA HIS A 68 24.57 -3.77 -7.79
C HIS A 68 23.41 -2.90 -8.32
N PRO A 69 23.26 -2.77 -9.65
CA PRO A 69 22.24 -1.92 -10.27
C PRO A 69 20.81 -2.33 -9.92
N GLU A 70 20.57 -3.61 -9.59
CA GLU A 70 19.27 -4.14 -9.15
C GLU A 70 18.72 -3.41 -7.91
N PHE A 71 19.59 -2.89 -7.03
CA PHE A 71 19.16 -2.19 -5.82
C PHE A 71 19.00 -0.68 -5.99
N ARG A 72 19.28 -0.12 -7.18
CA ARG A 72 19.28 1.33 -7.40
C ARG A 72 17.95 1.98 -6.99
N ASN A 73 16.83 1.37 -7.36
CA ASN A 73 15.51 1.92 -7.08
C ASN A 73 15.17 1.87 -5.58
N ILE A 74 15.47 0.75 -4.91
CA ILE A 74 15.15 0.60 -3.49
C ILE A 74 16.06 1.46 -2.60
N VAL A 75 17.35 1.62 -2.96
CA VAL A 75 18.26 2.55 -2.29
C VAL A 75 17.73 3.98 -2.38
N ARG A 76 17.36 4.43 -3.58
CA ARG A 76 16.77 5.76 -3.79
C ARG A 76 15.50 5.93 -2.97
N ARG A 77 14.63 4.91 -2.96
CA ARG A 77 13.38 4.93 -2.21
C ARG A 77 13.65 5.13 -0.72
N VAL A 78 14.49 4.27 -0.10
CA VAL A 78 14.85 4.36 1.33
C VAL A 78 15.38 5.74 1.68
N GLN A 79 16.31 6.28 0.89
CA GLN A 79 16.88 7.62 1.11
C GLN A 79 15.84 8.74 0.99
N THR A 80 14.83 8.57 0.13
CA THR A 80 13.78 9.57 -0.09
C THR A 80 12.73 9.53 1.01
N VAL A 81 12.27 8.33 1.40
CA VAL A 81 11.09 8.18 2.27
C VAL A 81 11.41 8.20 3.77
N VAL A 82 12.69 8.11 4.16
CA VAL A 82 13.10 8.02 5.57
C VAL A 82 12.58 9.16 6.46
N HIS A 83 12.35 10.34 5.88
CA HIS A 83 11.85 11.52 6.59
C HIS A 83 10.32 11.61 6.68
N TYR A 84 9.59 10.64 6.10
CA TYR A 84 8.14 10.69 5.96
C TYR A 84 7.48 9.45 6.59
N PRO A 85 6.98 9.54 7.84
CA PRO A 85 6.44 8.39 8.58
C PRO A 85 5.33 7.61 7.84
N TYR A 86 4.55 8.29 6.99
CA TYR A 86 3.40 7.74 6.25
C TYR A 86 3.64 7.60 4.74
N ALA A 87 4.89 7.68 4.26
CA ALA A 87 5.19 7.56 2.82
C ALA A 87 5.12 6.12 2.28
N GLU A 88 4.94 5.12 3.15
CA GLU A 88 4.94 3.71 2.79
C GLU A 88 3.70 2.99 3.33
N ILE A 89 3.17 2.07 2.53
CA ILE A 89 2.23 1.06 3.00
C ILE A 89 3.04 0.05 3.81
N ARG A 90 2.77 -0.04 5.11
CA ARG A 90 3.50 -0.91 6.04
C ARG A 90 2.86 -2.30 6.12
N ASP A 91 2.82 -2.99 4.98
CA ASP A 91 2.25 -4.34 4.85
C ASP A 91 3.05 -5.18 3.85
N ASN A 92 2.91 -6.51 3.91
CA ASN A 92 3.50 -7.41 2.93
C ASN A 92 2.54 -7.63 1.75
N LEU A 93 2.64 -6.77 0.74
CA LEU A 93 1.74 -6.81 -0.42
C LEU A 93 1.90 -8.06 -1.31
N VAL A 94 2.88 -8.92 -1.03
CA VAL A 94 3.15 -10.16 -1.77
C VAL A 94 3.00 -11.43 -0.92
N ASP A 95 2.46 -11.32 0.30
CA ASP A 95 2.17 -12.45 1.19
C ASP A 95 1.04 -13.32 0.63
N ALA A 96 1.09 -14.63 0.87
CA ALA A 96 0.00 -15.56 0.59
C ALA A 96 -1.34 -15.12 1.25
N GLU A 97 -1.25 -14.58 2.47
CA GLU A 97 -2.38 -14.11 3.27
C GLU A 97 -2.74 -12.64 3.04
N MET A 98 -2.05 -11.94 2.13
CA MET A 98 -2.35 -10.55 1.79
C MET A 98 -3.76 -10.42 1.21
N ARG A 99 -4.52 -9.44 1.71
CA ARG A 99 -5.88 -9.17 1.24
C ARG A 99 -5.93 -7.83 0.48
N PRO A 100 -6.13 -7.85 -0.85
CA PRO A 100 -6.29 -6.64 -1.67
C PRO A 100 -7.32 -5.64 -1.12
N ILE A 101 -8.36 -6.12 -0.45
CA ILE A 101 -9.39 -5.28 0.15
C ILE A 101 -8.86 -4.33 1.22
N ASP A 102 -7.83 -4.70 1.98
CA ASP A 102 -7.28 -3.85 3.04
C ASP A 102 -6.58 -2.63 2.43
N LEU A 103 -5.83 -2.83 1.34
CA LEU A 103 -5.22 -1.73 0.58
C LEU A 103 -6.29 -0.85 -0.09
N LEU A 104 -7.35 -1.45 -0.64
CA LEU A 104 -8.45 -0.71 -1.24
C LEU A 104 -9.16 0.17 -0.20
N ARG A 105 -9.45 -0.38 0.98
CA ARG A 105 -10.08 0.35 2.09
C ARG A 105 -9.22 1.51 2.56
N PHE A 106 -7.91 1.27 2.75
CA PHE A 106 -6.95 2.31 3.09
C PHE A 106 -6.99 3.45 2.06
N LYS A 107 -6.87 3.14 0.76
CA LYS A 107 -6.90 4.14 -0.31
C LYS A 107 -8.23 4.92 -0.34
N LEU A 108 -9.35 4.22 -0.24
CA LEU A 108 -10.68 4.83 -0.29
C LEU A 108 -10.95 5.74 0.92
N ALA A 109 -10.40 5.44 2.09
CA ALA A 109 -10.54 6.29 3.27
C ALA A 109 -9.98 7.71 3.03
N PHE A 110 -8.88 7.87 2.28
CA PHE A 110 -8.37 9.19 1.87
C PHE A 110 -9.31 9.95 0.94
N PHE A 111 -10.20 9.25 0.22
CA PHE A 111 -11.20 9.86 -0.65
C PHE A 111 -12.54 10.13 0.04
N GLY A 112 -12.58 10.08 1.38
CA GLY A 112 -13.81 10.34 2.13
C GLY A 112 -14.79 9.16 2.13
N ALA A 113 -14.33 7.94 1.80
CA ALA A 113 -15.13 6.75 1.96
C ALA A 113 -15.28 6.35 3.43
N SER A 114 -16.50 6.02 3.83
CA SER A 114 -16.89 5.52 5.14
C SER A 114 -17.87 4.35 5.00
N LYS A 115 -18.34 3.80 6.13
CA LYS A 115 -19.27 2.65 6.20
C LYS A 115 -18.85 1.49 5.29
N PHE A 116 -17.60 1.07 5.43
CA PHE A 116 -17.08 -0.10 4.71
C PHE A 116 -17.86 -1.35 5.12
N ASP A 117 -18.52 -1.96 4.14
CA ASP A 117 -19.28 -3.20 4.26
C ASP A 117 -18.65 -4.20 3.29
N PRO A 118 -17.64 -4.98 3.74
CA PRO A 118 -16.97 -5.99 2.92
C PRO A 118 -17.94 -7.09 2.50
N LYS A 119 -17.82 -7.51 1.26
CA LYS A 119 -18.71 -8.51 0.65
C LYS A 119 -17.94 -9.70 0.08
N SER A 120 -16.67 -9.48 -0.25
CA SER A 120 -15.64 -10.51 -0.45
C SER A 120 -14.25 -9.92 -0.15
N GLU A 121 -13.20 -10.71 -0.36
CA GLU A 121 -11.80 -10.24 -0.24
C GLU A 121 -11.36 -9.30 -1.38
N LEU A 122 -12.20 -9.12 -2.40
CA LEU A 122 -11.93 -8.26 -3.55
C LEU A 122 -12.99 -7.17 -3.74
N TRP A 123 -14.08 -7.21 -2.98
CA TRP A 123 -15.21 -6.29 -3.14
C TRP A 123 -15.78 -5.83 -1.81
N THR A 124 -15.94 -4.51 -1.68
CA THR A 124 -16.59 -3.86 -0.53
C THR A 124 -17.53 -2.76 -1.01
N ARG A 125 -18.64 -2.61 -0.31
CA ARG A 125 -19.53 -1.46 -0.46
C ARG A 125 -19.05 -0.34 0.46
N ILE A 126 -19.10 0.89 -0.03
CA ILE A 126 -18.74 2.09 0.72
C ILE A 126 -19.83 3.15 0.60
N THR A 127 -19.78 4.14 1.49
CA THR A 127 -20.49 5.42 1.35
C THR A 127 -19.45 6.52 1.19
N LEU A 128 -19.56 7.36 0.16
CA LEU A 128 -18.67 8.52 0.00
C LEU A 128 -19.26 9.74 0.68
N PHE A 129 -18.42 10.56 1.31
CA PHE A 129 -18.75 11.89 1.84
C PHE A 129 -19.97 11.90 2.77
N GLN A 130 -20.16 10.83 3.54
CA GLN A 130 -21.28 10.77 4.49
C GLN A 130 -21.16 11.91 5.51
N GLY A 131 -22.17 12.77 5.58
CA GLY A 131 -22.22 13.90 6.50
C GLY A 131 -21.49 15.15 6.00
N ALA A 132 -20.76 15.08 4.87
CA ALA A 132 -20.04 16.23 4.33
C ALA A 132 -20.99 17.38 3.96
N PRO A 133 -20.62 18.64 4.23
CA PRO A 133 -21.43 19.79 3.88
C PRO A 133 -21.56 19.93 2.35
N LEU A 134 -22.72 20.39 1.90
CA LEU A 134 -22.93 20.85 0.53
C LEU A 134 -22.18 22.18 0.29
N PRO A 135 -21.91 22.54 -0.98
CA PRO A 135 -21.25 23.80 -1.34
C PRO A 135 -21.81 25.06 -0.65
N GLU A 136 -23.13 25.13 -0.46
CA GLU A 136 -23.79 26.28 0.19
C GLU A 136 -23.58 26.32 1.72
N GLN A 137 -23.22 25.20 2.34
CA GLN A 137 -23.08 25.06 3.79
C GLN A 137 -21.67 25.40 4.30
N PHE A 138 -20.69 25.57 3.41
CA PHE A 138 -19.32 25.95 3.79
C PHE A 138 -19.22 27.37 4.37
N ALA A 139 -20.20 28.24 4.12
CA ALA A 139 -20.19 29.62 4.62
C ALA A 139 -20.26 29.73 6.16
N ALA A 140 -20.65 28.65 6.85
CA ALA A 140 -20.93 28.67 8.28
C ALA A 140 -19.73 28.33 9.20
N ASN A 141 -18.52 28.10 8.67
CA ASN A 141 -17.35 27.67 9.48
C ASN A 141 -17.54 26.34 10.25
N GLU A 142 -18.57 25.55 9.91
CA GLU A 142 -18.89 24.25 10.52
C GLU A 142 -18.32 23.07 9.69
N SER A 143 -17.27 23.31 8.89
CA SER A 143 -16.83 22.40 7.83
C SER A 143 -15.93 21.25 8.25
N ASP A 144 -15.62 21.09 9.54
CA ASP A 144 -14.53 20.19 9.95
C ASP A 144 -15.01 18.95 10.71
N GLU A 145 -16.25 18.94 11.22
CA GLU A 145 -16.76 17.84 12.05
C GLU A 145 -17.52 16.74 11.28
N TRP A 146 -17.74 16.92 9.98
CA TRP A 146 -18.51 15.97 9.15
C TRP A 146 -17.85 14.61 8.96
N ALA A 147 -16.53 14.52 9.13
CA ALA A 147 -15.78 13.29 8.90
C ALA A 147 -16.16 12.18 9.91
N PHE A 148 -16.78 12.56 11.04
CA PHE A 148 -17.20 11.63 12.07
C PHE A 148 -18.73 11.54 12.13
N PRO A 149 -19.30 10.33 12.27
CA PRO A 149 -20.73 10.17 12.42
C PRO A 149 -21.21 10.84 13.71
N ALA A 150 -22.26 11.65 13.62
CA ALA A 150 -22.91 12.22 14.80
C ALA A 150 -23.50 11.08 15.67
N SER A 151 -23.19 11.11 16.97
CA SER A 151 -23.86 10.23 17.94
C SER A 151 -25.35 10.58 18.00
N PRO A 152 -26.27 9.61 17.95
CA PRO A 152 -27.68 9.91 18.14
C PRO A 152 -27.87 10.57 19.51
N ARG A 153 -28.50 11.76 19.53
CA ARG A 153 -28.90 12.40 20.78
C ARG A 153 -30.00 11.55 21.39
N SER A 154 -29.86 11.16 22.66
CA SER A 154 -30.99 10.56 23.37
C SER A 154 -32.09 11.60 23.43
N GLU A 155 -33.26 11.31 22.88
CA GLU A 155 -34.46 12.09 23.20
C GLU A 155 -34.66 11.98 24.72
N ALA A 156 -34.72 13.12 25.40
CA ALA A 156 -35.12 13.15 26.79
C ALA A 156 -36.56 12.60 26.86
N ALA A 157 -36.74 11.53 27.64
CA ALA A 157 -38.02 10.88 27.88
C ALA A 157 -39.03 11.81 28.57
#